data_AF-A0A2A4I3Y8-F1
#
_entry.id   AF-A0A2A4I3Y8-F1
#
_cell.length_a   1.000
_cell.length_b   1.000
_cell.length_c   1.000
_cell.angle_alpha   90.00
_cell.angle_beta   90.00
_cell.angle_gamma   90.00
#
_symmetry.space_group_name_H-M   'P 1'
#
loop_
_entity.id
_entity.type
_entity.pdbx_description
1 polymer ?
#
loop_
_entity_poly.entity_id
_entity_poly.type
_entity_poly.pdbx_seq_one_letter_code
_entity_poly.pdbx_strand_id
1 'polypeptide(L)'
;MLTRAEADDVCAVVAADPECRRRISSLLSFIPSSWGVAGSIRNVGYVALELGSATRLFDVTSPEGTAMVCVGIAEQTARALRRQIGCRAALMQLGDAGAIDRNLRGVAHTATLLQFGSSRYVFDWHATLDLDDPIIYSSPNAFRHGLGGIPRSVFEGLD
;
A
#
# COMPACT_ATOMS: atom_id res chain seq x y z
N MET A 1 13.11 12.21 8.02
CA MET A 1 13.74 11.53 6.89
C MET A 1 13.50 10.05 6.96
N LEU A 2 12.88 9.51 5.91
CA LEU A 2 12.70 8.08 5.68
C LEU A 2 13.80 7.61 4.73
N THR A 3 14.66 6.73 5.21
CA THR A 3 15.73 6.15 4.40
C THR A 3 15.26 4.94 3.60
N ARG A 4 16.04 4.58 2.59
CA ARG A 4 15.84 3.36 1.81
C ARG A 4 15.82 2.09 2.69
N ALA A 5 16.69 2.02 3.68
CA ALA A 5 16.81 0.87 4.58
C ALA A 5 15.58 0.75 5.49
N GLU A 6 15.10 1.86 6.06
CA GLU A 6 13.88 1.84 6.87
C GLU A 6 12.65 1.43 6.06
N ALA A 7 12.57 1.85 4.80
CA ALA A 7 11.52 1.40 3.90
C ALA A 7 11.60 -0.12 3.63
N ASP A 8 12.80 -0.69 3.52
CA ASP A 8 12.98 -2.16 3.42
C ASP A 8 12.52 -2.86 4.69
N ASP A 9 12.87 -2.35 5.86
CA ASP A 9 12.48 -2.97 7.13
C ASP A 9 10.96 -2.95 7.34
N VAL A 10 10.29 -1.87 6.94
CA VAL A 10 8.83 -1.79 6.91
C VAL A 10 8.24 -2.86 5.99
N CYS A 11 8.73 -2.95 4.75
CA CYS A 11 8.25 -3.94 3.78
C CYS A 11 8.51 -5.37 4.29
N ALA A 12 9.68 -5.64 4.86
CA ALA A 12 10.03 -6.93 5.42
C ALA A 12 9.10 -7.35 6.56
N VAL A 13 8.65 -6.42 7.42
CA VAL A 13 7.67 -6.71 8.47
C VAL A 13 6.30 -7.04 7.88
N VAL A 14 5.84 -6.25 6.90
CA VAL A 14 4.55 -6.48 6.24
C VAL A 14 4.57 -7.80 5.46
N ALA A 15 5.64 -8.06 4.73
CA ALA A 15 5.87 -9.30 4.01
C ALA A 15 6.00 -10.50 4.95
N ALA A 16 6.51 -10.35 6.18
CA ALA A 16 6.57 -11.44 7.16
C ALA A 16 5.21 -11.78 7.78
N ASP A 17 4.23 -10.88 7.77
CA ASP A 17 2.93 -11.10 8.38
C ASP A 17 2.03 -12.01 7.51
N PRO A 18 1.55 -13.17 8.03
CA PRO A 18 0.77 -14.12 7.24
C PRO A 18 -0.59 -13.56 6.81
N GLU A 19 -1.18 -12.66 7.58
CA GLU A 19 -2.48 -12.07 7.28
C GLU A 19 -2.36 -10.96 6.22
N CYS A 20 -1.29 -10.16 6.25
CA CYS A 20 -0.91 -9.28 5.13
C CYS A 20 -0.75 -10.08 3.83
N ARG A 21 0.02 -11.17 3.86
CA ARG A 21 0.19 -12.06 2.69
C ARG A 21 -1.14 -12.58 2.19
N ARG A 22 -1.97 -13.11 3.08
CA ARG A 22 -3.28 -13.68 2.73
C ARG A 22 -4.15 -12.64 2.03
N ARG A 23 -4.24 -11.42 2.56
CA ARG A 23 -5.06 -10.34 1.98
C ARG A 23 -4.58 -9.95 0.59
N ILE A 24 -3.29 -9.65 0.45
CA ILE A 24 -2.72 -9.22 -0.83
C ILE A 24 -2.75 -10.36 -1.87
N SER A 25 -2.37 -11.58 -1.51
CA SER A 25 -2.41 -12.73 -2.42
C SER A 25 -3.84 -13.16 -2.81
N SER A 26 -4.82 -13.02 -1.90
CA SER A 26 -6.21 -13.31 -2.23
C SER A 26 -6.73 -12.42 -3.35
N LEU A 27 -6.31 -11.16 -3.39
CA LEU A 27 -6.66 -10.22 -4.47
C LEU A 27 -5.97 -10.59 -5.78
N LEU A 28 -4.70 -11.00 -5.72
CA LEU A 28 -3.99 -11.49 -6.90
C LEU A 28 -4.68 -12.69 -7.54
N SER A 29 -5.36 -13.54 -6.75
CA SER A 29 -6.12 -14.68 -7.30
C SER A 29 -7.36 -14.29 -8.10
N PHE A 30 -7.88 -13.06 -7.93
CA PHE A 30 -8.98 -12.52 -8.73
C PHE A 30 -8.51 -11.89 -10.04
N ILE A 31 -7.21 -11.60 -10.19
CA ILE A 31 -6.65 -11.05 -11.42
C ILE A 31 -6.18 -12.24 -12.29
N PRO A 32 -6.73 -12.44 -13.50
CA PRO A 32 -6.38 -13.58 -14.34
C PRO A 32 -4.88 -13.63 -14.60
N SER A 33 -4.24 -14.76 -14.28
CA SER A 33 -2.81 -15.01 -14.56
C SER A 33 -2.47 -14.95 -16.05
N SER A 34 -3.48 -15.07 -16.93
CA SER A 34 -3.38 -14.88 -18.39
C SER A 34 -3.11 -13.44 -18.83
N TRP A 35 -3.17 -12.46 -17.91
CA TRP A 35 -2.74 -11.10 -18.16
C TRP A 35 -1.21 -10.88 -18.06
N GLY A 36 -0.39 -11.95 -18.09
CA GLY A 36 0.96 -11.95 -18.69
C GLY A 36 1.98 -10.87 -18.26
N VAL A 37 1.79 -10.21 -17.13
CA VAL A 37 2.59 -9.05 -16.72
C VAL A 37 3.41 -9.41 -15.48
N ALA A 38 4.70 -9.66 -15.71
CA ALA A 38 5.73 -9.64 -14.69
C ALA A 38 6.02 -8.18 -14.30
N GLY A 39 5.80 -7.82 -13.03
CA GLY A 39 6.35 -6.65 -12.34
C GLY A 39 5.90 -5.26 -12.76
N SER A 40 5.90 -4.92 -14.05
CA SER A 40 6.00 -3.51 -14.49
C SER A 40 4.69 -2.85 -14.93
N ILE A 41 3.72 -3.61 -15.46
CA ILE A 41 2.44 -3.05 -15.95
C ILE A 41 1.32 -3.17 -14.91
N ARG A 42 1.53 -3.84 -13.76
CA ARG A 42 0.53 -3.88 -12.67
C ARG A 42 0.28 -2.50 -12.06
N ASN A 43 1.28 -1.62 -12.11
CA ASN A 43 1.19 -0.24 -11.65
C ASN A 43 0.44 0.69 -12.64
N VAL A 44 0.43 0.34 -13.94
CA VAL A 44 -0.30 1.07 -15.00
C VAL A 44 -1.73 0.55 -15.15
N GLY A 45 -1.92 -0.74 -14.83
CA GLY A 45 -3.17 -1.46 -15.00
C GLY A 45 -4.35 -0.85 -14.26
N TYR A 46 -4.19 -0.23 -13.09
CA TYR A 46 -5.31 0.38 -12.37
C TYR A 46 -5.79 1.71 -12.97
N VAL A 47 -4.91 2.47 -13.64
CA VAL A 47 -5.34 3.62 -14.44
C VAL A 47 -6.14 3.15 -15.67
N ALA A 48 -5.90 1.92 -16.15
CA ALA A 48 -6.66 1.30 -17.24
C ALA A 48 -7.87 0.47 -16.75
N LEU A 49 -7.89 -0.01 -15.50
CA LEU A 49 -8.99 -0.80 -14.93
C LEU A 49 -10.16 0.08 -14.49
N GLU A 50 -9.96 1.40 -14.31
CA GLU A 50 -11.05 2.39 -14.30
C GLU A 50 -11.89 2.36 -15.62
N LEU A 51 -11.43 1.66 -16.66
CA LEU A 51 -12.08 1.59 -17.98
C LEU A 51 -12.61 0.20 -18.39
N GLY A 52 -12.40 -0.87 -17.62
CA GLY A 52 -12.56 -2.25 -18.14
C GLY A 52 -13.26 -3.24 -17.21
N SER A 53 -14.59 -3.28 -17.28
CA SER A 53 -15.49 -4.23 -16.59
C SER A 53 -15.19 -5.70 -16.90
N ALA A 54 -14.87 -6.56 -15.90
CA ALA A 54 -15.11 -8.02 -15.97
C ALA A 54 -14.72 -8.83 -14.70
N THR A 55 -15.41 -8.68 -13.55
CA THR A 55 -15.47 -9.75 -12.51
C THR A 55 -16.72 -9.60 -11.64
N ARG A 56 -17.81 -10.32 -11.97
CA ARG A 56 -19.13 -10.26 -11.32
C ARG A 56 -19.41 -11.44 -10.37
N LEU A 57 -18.65 -11.58 -9.28
CA LEU A 57 -19.04 -12.51 -8.19
C LEU A 57 -18.91 -11.88 -6.78
N PHE A 58 -18.08 -10.85 -6.65
CA PHE A 58 -18.22 -9.75 -5.69
C PHE A 58 -17.97 -8.51 -6.53
N ASP A 59 -18.81 -7.47 -6.47
CA ASP A 59 -18.52 -6.24 -7.21
C ASP A 59 -17.40 -5.47 -6.50
N VAL A 60 -16.19 -6.05 -6.53
CA VAL A 60 -14.94 -5.42 -6.12
C VAL A 60 -14.55 -4.26 -7.04
N THR A 61 -15.36 -4.00 -8.07
CA THR A 61 -15.30 -2.81 -8.92
C THR A 61 -16.28 -1.72 -8.50
N SER A 62 -17.21 -2.01 -7.58
CA SER A 62 -18.03 -0.98 -6.96
C SER A 62 -17.12 -0.11 -6.08
N PRO A 63 -17.35 1.21 -6.02
CA PRO A 63 -16.59 2.11 -5.14
C PRO A 63 -16.56 1.61 -3.69
N GLU A 64 -17.65 1.02 -3.21
CA GLU A 64 -17.79 0.47 -1.86
C GLU A 64 -16.99 -0.82 -1.67
N GLY A 65 -17.02 -1.74 -2.64
CA GLY A 65 -16.24 -2.97 -2.62
C GLY A 65 -14.73 -2.70 -2.65
N THR A 66 -14.31 -1.78 -3.51
CA THR A 66 -12.90 -1.34 -3.62
C THR A 66 -12.44 -0.69 -2.31
N ALA A 67 -13.28 0.18 -1.72
CA ALA A 67 -12.97 0.83 -0.45
C ALA A 67 -12.77 -0.16 0.70
N MET A 68 -13.61 -1.20 0.81
CA MET A 68 -13.45 -2.21 1.85
C MET A 68 -12.13 -2.99 1.72
N VAL A 69 -11.68 -3.23 0.49
CA VAL A 69 -10.42 -3.95 0.23
C VAL A 69 -9.22 -3.11 0.64
N CYS A 70 -9.14 -1.85 0.20
CA CYS A 70 -8.01 -0.99 0.54
C CYS A 70 -7.94 -0.68 2.04
N VAL A 71 -9.09 -0.48 2.70
CA VAL A 71 -9.17 -0.36 4.17
C VAL A 71 -8.60 -1.61 4.84
N GLY A 72 -9.05 -2.79 4.42
CA GLY A 72 -8.61 -4.05 5.01
C GLY A 72 -7.11 -4.33 4.85
N ILE A 73 -6.48 -3.88 3.76
CA ILE A 73 -5.01 -3.92 3.61
C ILE A 73 -4.36 -2.91 4.56
N ALA A 74 -4.78 -1.65 4.51
CA ALA A 74 -4.16 -0.57 5.25
C ALA A 74 -4.21 -0.79 6.78
N GLU A 75 -5.33 -1.27 7.30
CA GLU A 75 -5.47 -1.60 8.72
C GLU A 75 -4.59 -2.78 9.12
N GLN A 76 -4.51 -3.81 8.28
CA GLN A 76 -3.73 -5.00 8.59
C GLN A 76 -2.22 -4.71 8.56
N THR A 77 -1.73 -3.96 7.57
CA THR A 77 -0.32 -3.55 7.50
C THR A 77 0.05 -2.63 8.66
N ALA A 78 -0.82 -1.67 9.01
CA ALA A 78 -0.65 -0.83 10.20
C ALA A 78 -0.56 -1.67 11.48
N ARG A 79 -1.44 -2.67 11.64
CA ARG A 79 -1.41 -3.61 12.77
C ARG A 79 -0.15 -4.48 12.80
N ALA A 80 0.33 -4.94 11.66
CA ALA A 80 1.58 -5.69 11.56
C ALA A 80 2.77 -4.85 12.03
N LEU A 81 2.86 -3.60 11.57
CA LEU A 81 3.92 -2.66 11.93
C LEU A 81 3.88 -2.24 13.40
N ARG A 82 2.69 -1.91 13.93
CA ARG A 82 2.52 -1.55 15.35
C ARG A 82 3.03 -2.64 16.30
N ARG A 83 2.85 -3.92 15.95
CA ARG A 83 3.37 -5.05 16.76
C ARG A 83 4.90 -5.12 16.83
N GLN A 84 5.60 -4.43 15.93
CA GLN A 84 7.07 -4.42 15.86
C GLN A 84 7.70 -3.14 16.40
N ILE A 85 6.89 -2.10 16.68
CA ILE A 85 7.36 -0.84 17.26
C ILE A 85 7.97 -1.13 18.64
N GLY A 86 9.23 -0.70 18.83
CA GLY A 86 9.99 -0.94 20.06
C GLY A 86 10.58 -2.36 20.20
N CYS A 87 10.23 -3.30 19.32
CA CYS A 87 10.77 -4.67 19.35
C CYS A 87 11.92 -4.88 18.37
N ARG A 88 11.98 -4.12 17.27
CA ARG A 88 12.97 -4.29 16.21
C ARG A 88 13.85 -3.04 16.12
N ALA A 89 15.16 -3.21 16.29
CA ALA A 89 16.13 -2.11 16.18
C ALA A 89 16.01 -1.34 14.85
N ALA A 90 15.66 -2.07 13.78
CA ALA A 90 15.47 -1.55 12.43
C ALA A 90 14.25 -0.62 12.29
N LEU A 91 13.30 -0.64 13.24
CA LEU A 91 12.11 0.22 13.26
C LEU A 91 12.14 1.21 14.43
N MET A 92 13.31 1.50 15.01
CA MET A 92 13.42 2.40 16.17
C MET A 92 12.91 3.82 15.90
N GLN A 93 12.93 4.27 14.64
CA GLN A 93 12.40 5.58 14.26
C GLN A 93 10.90 5.59 13.97
N LEU A 94 10.28 4.41 13.81
CA LEU A 94 8.84 4.28 13.57
C LEU A 94 8.08 4.49 14.87
N GLY A 95 7.43 5.65 14.99
CA GLY A 95 6.66 6.03 16.19
C GLY A 95 5.23 5.51 16.21
N ASP A 96 4.56 5.46 15.06
CA ASP A 96 3.20 4.92 14.90
C ASP A 96 2.95 4.47 13.45
N ALA A 97 1.95 3.63 13.27
CA ALA A 97 1.44 3.19 11.96
C ALA A 97 -0.09 3.12 11.98
N GLY A 98 -0.79 3.81 11.09
CA GLY A 98 -2.26 3.84 11.01
C GLY A 98 -2.78 3.72 9.58
N ALA A 99 -4.07 3.95 9.40
CA ALA A 99 -4.69 4.08 8.09
C ALA A 99 -4.90 5.58 7.76
N ILE A 100 -4.87 5.92 6.48
CA ILE A 100 -5.23 7.25 5.98
C ILE A 100 -6.10 7.12 4.74
N ASP A 101 -7.20 7.85 4.76
CA ASP A 101 -8.15 7.91 3.65
C ASP A 101 -7.85 9.09 2.73
N ARG A 102 -8.24 8.90 1.46
CA ARG A 102 -8.42 9.96 0.48
C ARG A 102 -9.70 9.71 -0.31
N ASN A 103 -10.26 10.80 -0.82
CA ASN A 103 -11.29 10.75 -1.85
C ASN A 103 -10.85 11.65 -2.99
N LEU A 104 -10.56 11.06 -4.15
CA LEU A 104 -10.14 11.79 -5.34
C LEU A 104 -11.17 11.53 -6.44
N ARG A 105 -11.86 12.59 -6.88
CA ARG A 105 -12.87 12.53 -7.95
C ARG A 105 -13.97 11.49 -7.71
N GLY A 106 -14.38 11.30 -6.44
CA GLY A 106 -15.41 10.33 -6.06
C GLY A 106 -14.89 8.93 -5.79
N VAL A 107 -13.59 8.68 -5.98
CA VAL A 107 -12.96 7.40 -5.69
C VAL A 107 -12.36 7.44 -4.28
N ALA A 108 -12.95 6.69 -3.36
CA ALA A 108 -12.43 6.48 -2.02
C ALA A 108 -11.26 5.49 -2.05
N HIS A 109 -10.20 5.79 -1.31
CA HIS A 109 -9.02 4.94 -1.21
C HIS A 109 -8.34 5.10 0.15
N THR A 110 -7.83 4.01 0.70
CA THR A 110 -7.17 3.98 2.02
C THR A 110 -5.80 3.34 1.90
N ALA A 111 -4.80 3.97 2.50
CA ALA A 111 -3.42 3.49 2.53
C ALA A 111 -2.87 3.53 3.95
N THR A 112 -1.64 3.06 4.14
CA THR A 112 -1.00 2.97 5.46
C THR A 112 -0.20 4.23 5.74
N LEU A 113 -0.52 4.93 6.83
CA LEU A 113 0.19 6.10 7.31
C LEU A 113 1.26 5.69 8.32
N LEU A 114 2.51 6.05 8.08
CA LEU A 114 3.63 5.79 9.00
C LEU A 114 4.19 7.10 9.54
N GLN A 115 4.49 7.14 10.84
CA GLN A 115 5.17 8.26 11.48
C GLN A 115 6.63 7.89 11.77
N PHE A 116 7.57 8.61 11.17
CA PHE A 116 9.00 8.49 11.41
C PHE A 116 9.53 9.80 12.02
N GLY A 117 9.79 9.79 13.32
CA GLY A 117 10.09 11.01 14.07
C GLY A 117 8.95 12.05 13.97
N SER A 118 9.27 13.24 13.45
CA SER A 118 8.30 14.32 13.19
C SER A 118 7.64 14.24 11.80
N SER A 119 8.17 13.40 10.90
CA SER A 119 7.69 13.26 9.53
C SER A 119 6.65 12.14 9.43
N ARG A 120 5.75 12.26 8.43
CA ARG A 120 4.74 11.24 8.13
C ARG A 120 4.80 10.88 6.65
N TYR A 121 4.75 9.59 6.37
CA TYR A 121 4.83 9.02 5.03
C TYR A 121 3.64 8.09 4.79
N VAL A 122 3.24 7.90 3.54
CA VAL A 122 2.15 6.97 3.21
C VAL A 122 2.68 5.85 2.35
N PHE A 123 2.41 4.61 2.76
CA PHE A 123 2.75 3.39 2.05
C PHE A 123 1.46 2.77 1.53
N ASP A 124 1.38 2.60 0.21
CA ASP A 124 0.21 2.09 -0.48
C ASP A 124 0.52 0.75 -1.15
N TRP A 125 0.30 -0.32 -0.41
CA TRP A 125 0.39 -1.70 -0.91
C TRP A 125 -0.81 -2.08 -1.80
N HIS A 126 -1.94 -1.38 -1.68
CA HIS A 126 -3.10 -1.67 -2.52
C HIS A 126 -2.84 -1.22 -3.96
N ALA A 127 -2.10 -0.13 -4.16
CA ALA A 127 -1.74 0.37 -5.49
C ALA A 127 -0.94 -0.64 -6.33
N THR A 128 -0.09 -1.47 -5.71
CA THR A 128 0.77 -2.43 -6.43
C THR A 128 0.35 -3.89 -6.24
N LEU A 129 -0.35 -4.19 -5.15
CA LEU A 129 -0.62 -5.56 -4.68
C LEU A 129 0.66 -6.40 -4.57
N ASP A 130 1.77 -5.74 -4.24
CA ASP A 130 3.08 -6.34 -4.02
C ASP A 130 3.56 -5.97 -2.61
N LEU A 131 3.81 -6.99 -1.78
CA LEU A 131 4.24 -6.81 -0.39
C LEU A 131 5.59 -6.10 -0.27
N ASP A 132 6.45 -6.29 -1.27
CA ASP A 132 7.83 -5.81 -1.26
C ASP A 132 7.98 -4.48 -2.02
N ASP A 133 6.97 -4.10 -2.84
CA ASP A 133 7.01 -2.89 -3.66
C ASP A 133 5.77 -1.98 -3.51
N PRO A 134 5.48 -1.41 -2.31
CA PRO A 134 4.41 -0.42 -2.16
C PRO A 134 4.76 0.91 -2.86
N ILE A 135 3.73 1.71 -3.15
CA ILE A 135 3.94 3.13 -3.51
C ILE A 135 4.16 3.95 -2.24
N ILE A 136 5.25 4.72 -2.22
CA ILE A 136 5.63 5.57 -1.08
C ILE A 136 5.37 7.03 -1.43
N TYR A 137 4.55 7.70 -0.63
CA TYR A 137 4.30 9.14 -0.72
C TYR A 137 5.06 9.89 0.38
N SER A 138 5.60 11.05 0.02
CA SER A 138 6.37 11.92 0.91
C SER A 138 5.57 12.55 2.04
N SER A 139 4.24 12.61 1.91
CA SER A 139 3.38 13.16 2.94
C SER A 139 1.94 12.68 2.82
N PRO A 140 1.14 12.79 3.90
CA PRO A 140 -0.32 12.65 3.86
C PRO A 140 -0.97 13.54 2.80
N ASN A 141 -0.44 14.75 2.58
CA ASN A 141 -0.98 15.70 1.62
C ASN A 141 -0.76 15.24 0.18
N ALA A 142 0.45 14.74 -0.12
CA ALA A 142 0.76 14.17 -1.43
C ALA A 142 -0.19 13.03 -1.78
N PHE A 143 -0.42 12.10 -0.84
CA PHE A 143 -1.39 11.01 -1.02
C PHE A 143 -2.81 11.54 -1.26
N ARG A 144 -3.33 12.44 -0.41
CA ARG A 144 -4.70 12.94 -0.50
C ARG A 144 -5.02 13.63 -1.82
N HIS A 145 -4.04 14.34 -2.39
CA HIS A 145 -4.19 15.04 -3.65
C HIS A 145 -3.78 14.21 -4.87
N GLY A 146 -3.37 12.95 -4.69
CA GLY A 146 -2.88 12.09 -5.79
C GLY A 146 -1.62 12.63 -6.44
N LEU A 147 -0.75 13.29 -5.67
CA LEU A 147 0.47 13.92 -6.15
C LEU A 147 1.66 12.99 -5.95
N GLY A 148 2.23 12.52 -7.05
CA GLY A 148 3.44 11.71 -7.04
C GLY A 148 3.23 10.31 -6.46
N GLY A 149 4.18 9.86 -5.65
CA GLY A 149 4.32 8.47 -5.22
C GLY A 149 5.47 7.81 -5.97
N ILE A 150 6.33 7.10 -5.24
CA ILE A 150 7.51 6.43 -5.78
C ILE A 150 7.43 4.96 -5.37
N PRO A 151 7.49 4.00 -6.31
CA PRO A 151 7.61 2.59 -5.96
C PRO A 151 8.84 2.37 -5.07
N ARG A 152 8.71 1.52 -4.04
CA ARG A 152 9.84 1.14 -3.17
C ARG A 152 11.04 0.67 -4.01
N SER A 153 10.87 -0.08 -5.09
CA SER A 153 11.95 -0.59 -5.94
C SER A 153 12.91 0.49 -6.47
N VAL A 154 12.42 1.71 -6.67
CA VAL A 154 13.22 2.88 -7.13
C VAL A 154 13.34 3.98 -6.06
N PHE A 155 12.87 3.71 -4.84
CA PHE A 155 12.94 4.64 -3.72
C PHE A 155 14.37 4.72 -3.14
N GLU A 156 14.96 5.92 -3.18
CA GLU A 156 16.30 6.18 -2.66
C GLU A 156 16.29 6.83 -1.25
N GLY A 157 15.16 7.40 -0.84
CA GLY A 157 14.99 8.13 0.42
C GLY A 157 14.14 9.39 0.24
N LEU A 158 13.60 9.90 1.34
CA LEU A 158 12.88 11.18 1.38
C LEU A 158 13.24 11.95 2.64
N ASP A 159 13.73 13.16 2.47
CA ASP A 159 14.06 14.12 3.54
C ASP A 159 12.85 14.40 4.45
#